data_AF-A0A3Q3W591-F1
#
_entry.id   AF-A0A3Q3W591-F1
#
_cell.length_a   1.000
_cell.length_b   1.000
_cell.length_c   1.000
_cell.angle_alpha   90.00
_cell.angle_beta   90.00
_cell.angle_gamma   90.00
#
_symmetry.space_group_name_H-M   'P 1'
#
loop_
_entity.id
_entity.type
_entity.pdbx_description
1 polymer ?
#
loop_
_entity_poly.entity_id
_entity_poly.type
_entity_poly.pdbx_seq_one_letter_code
_entity_poly.pdbx_strand_id
1 'polypeptide(L)'
;MVLLKMNFSQQRRVRLAQGLWLLSWMAVLCGTFVFCLGVYLKTELLRRDEVMDNTEIHVVPNILMMVGLASIGTNWFASRVCQDSLDASRFPRWKVLLMAWFAVVLLLCCLLVAVVVLSYALQGRLEESLKVGLRNGIRFYKDTDVPGRCFQKETIDRLQMEFRCCGNNNFRDWFEVQWVNNRYLDFTTKEVKDRIRSNVDSRYLLDGVPFSCCNPASPRPCLQYHLTDNSAHYSYDFHSEELNLYSRGCRQALIDYYMNLMNSTGPGVLSVILIQMSVLLSMRYLQTAVEGAMALEDPESDSEGYLLEKGVKETLEDLKVAAFALLKFGQVDPNAAGESPGDADAEKGADNTDEKEASSPPAS
;
A
#
# COMPACT_ATOMS: atom_id res chain seq x y z
N MET A 1 5.81 -40.05 8.61
CA MET A 1 5.82 -39.69 10.05
C MET A 1 5.08 -38.38 10.20
N VAL A 2 4.11 -38.33 11.12
CA VAL A 2 3.34 -37.11 11.42
C VAL A 2 4.16 -36.21 12.35
N LEU A 3 4.27 -34.91 12.04
CA LEU A 3 5.10 -33.97 12.77
C LEU A 3 4.28 -33.13 13.77
N LEU A 4 4.82 -32.92 14.98
CA LEU A 4 4.19 -32.14 16.07
C LEU A 4 2.78 -32.65 16.45
N LYS A 5 2.67 -33.96 16.63
CA LYS A 5 1.45 -34.67 17.06
C LYS A 5 1.09 -34.32 18.50
N MET A 6 -0.19 -34.01 18.74
CA MET A 6 -0.75 -33.75 20.07
C MET A 6 -2.11 -34.45 20.20
N ASN A 7 -2.40 -35.00 21.39
CA ASN A 7 -3.70 -35.62 21.67
C ASN A 7 -4.66 -34.60 22.27
N PHE A 8 -5.86 -34.54 21.70
CA PHE A 8 -6.93 -33.65 22.10
C PHE A 8 -8.14 -34.45 22.60
N SER A 9 -8.45 -34.28 23.88
CA SER A 9 -9.74 -34.67 24.45
C SER A 9 -10.84 -33.68 24.03
N GLN A 10 -12.10 -34.10 24.13
CA GLN A 10 -13.26 -33.27 23.78
C GLN A 10 -13.22 -31.88 24.46
N GLN A 11 -12.95 -31.83 25.77
CA GLN A 11 -12.83 -30.55 26.50
C GLN A 11 -11.69 -29.66 25.95
N ARG A 12 -10.56 -30.24 25.54
CA ARG A 12 -9.45 -29.48 24.95
C ARG A 12 -9.80 -28.93 23.57
N ARG A 13 -10.55 -29.69 22.75
CA ARG A 13 -11.03 -29.20 21.44
C ARG A 13 -11.97 -28.02 21.58
N VAL A 14 -12.91 -28.07 22.53
CA VAL A 14 -13.83 -26.95 22.81
C VAL A 14 -13.07 -25.71 23.26
N ARG A 15 -12.09 -25.84 24.16
CA ARG A 15 -11.23 -24.72 24.58
C ARG A 15 -10.38 -24.18 23.43
N LEU A 16 -9.87 -25.04 22.56
CA LEU A 16 -9.12 -24.65 21.37
C LEU A 16 -10.00 -23.84 20.41
N ALA A 17 -11.22 -24.31 20.13
CA ALA A 17 -12.18 -23.62 19.27
C ALA A 17 -12.60 -22.26 19.85
N GLN A 18 -12.84 -22.17 21.17
CA GLN A 18 -13.14 -20.91 21.85
C GLN A 18 -11.95 -19.93 21.80
N GLY A 19 -10.73 -20.42 22.06
CA GLY A 19 -9.52 -19.62 21.99
C GLY A 19 -9.25 -19.11 20.58
N LEU A 20 -9.42 -19.97 19.57
CA LEU A 20 -9.29 -19.60 18.16
C LEU A 20 -10.34 -18.58 17.73
N TRP A 21 -11.59 -18.73 18.19
CA TRP A 21 -12.64 -17.76 17.93
C TRP A 21 -12.28 -16.36 18.47
N LEU A 22 -11.77 -16.27 19.70
CA LEU A 22 -11.29 -15.00 20.28
C LEU A 22 -10.10 -14.44 19.48
N LEU A 23 -9.14 -15.29 19.13
CA LEU A 23 -7.96 -14.91 18.37
C LEU A 23 -8.31 -14.40 16.96
N SER A 24 -9.27 -15.03 16.29
CA SER A 24 -9.78 -14.58 14.99
C SER A 24 -10.48 -13.22 15.08
N TRP A 25 -11.23 -12.94 16.15
CA TRP A 25 -11.79 -11.60 16.36
C TRP A 25 -10.73 -10.53 16.60
N MET A 26 -9.70 -10.85 17.38
CA MET A 26 -8.53 -9.97 17.53
C MET A 26 -7.83 -9.73 16.18
N ALA A 27 -7.71 -10.77 15.35
CA ALA A 27 -7.14 -10.66 14.01
C ALA A 27 -8.00 -9.78 13.08
N VAL A 28 -9.34 -9.81 13.19
CA VAL A 28 -10.23 -8.87 12.46
C VAL A 28 -9.96 -7.42 12.85
N LEU A 29 -9.77 -7.13 14.14
CA LEU A 29 -9.42 -5.78 14.61
C LEU A 29 -8.07 -5.33 14.05
N CYS A 30 -7.07 -6.22 14.08
CA CYS A 30 -5.76 -5.95 13.49
C CYS A 30 -5.84 -5.74 11.97
N GLY A 31 -6.63 -6.54 11.24
CA GLY A 31 -6.86 -6.37 9.80
C GLY A 31 -7.53 -5.03 9.47
N THR A 32 -8.47 -4.59 10.30
CA THR A 32 -9.11 -3.27 10.19
C THR A 32 -8.10 -2.13 10.40
N PHE A 33 -7.25 -2.25 11.41
CA PHE A 33 -6.17 -1.28 11.64
C PHE A 33 -5.21 -1.19 10.45
N VAL A 34 -4.81 -2.33 9.88
CA VAL A 34 -3.95 -2.39 8.68
C VAL A 34 -4.62 -1.74 7.47
N PHE A 35 -5.91 -1.98 7.26
CA PHE A 35 -6.67 -1.34 6.19
C PHE A 35 -6.71 0.19 6.35
N CYS A 36 -7.03 0.68 7.55
CA CYS A 36 -7.03 2.12 7.85
C CYS A 36 -5.65 2.75 7.62
N LEU A 37 -4.58 2.05 7.99
CA LEU A 37 -3.21 2.51 7.76
C LEU A 37 -2.86 2.56 6.27
N GLY A 38 -3.30 1.57 5.48
CA GLY A 38 -3.16 1.58 4.03
C GLY A 38 -3.87 2.77 3.38
N VAL A 39 -5.11 3.05 3.82
CA VAL A 39 -5.86 4.24 3.37
C VAL A 39 -5.14 5.52 3.76
N TYR A 40 -4.69 5.63 5.01
CA TYR A 40 -3.95 6.80 5.50
C TYR A 40 -2.70 7.09 4.66
N LEU A 41 -1.86 6.07 4.44
CA LEU A 41 -0.67 6.17 3.60
C LEU A 41 -1.02 6.55 2.16
N LYS A 42 -2.09 5.98 1.60
CA LYS A 42 -2.54 6.31 0.25
C LYS A 42 -2.98 7.77 0.16
N THR A 43 -3.76 8.24 1.14
CA THR A 43 -4.24 9.63 1.17
C THR A 43 -3.09 10.61 1.35
N GLU A 44 -2.08 10.28 2.15
CA GLU A 44 -0.94 11.16 2.39
C GLU A 44 -0.07 11.31 1.15
N LEU A 45 0.16 10.21 0.42
CA LEU A 45 0.87 10.26 -0.85
C LEU A 45 0.06 11.02 -1.91
N LEU A 46 -1.25 10.77 -2.05
CA LEU A 46 -2.09 11.49 -3.02
C LEU A 46 -2.18 12.99 -2.72
N ARG A 47 -2.20 13.37 -1.45
CA ARG A 47 -2.21 14.78 -1.02
C ARG A 47 -0.97 15.54 -1.50
N ARG A 48 0.13 14.85 -1.77
CA ARG A 48 1.42 15.42 -2.17
C ARG A 48 1.86 14.97 -3.57
N ASP A 49 0.92 14.46 -4.37
CA ASP A 49 1.19 13.91 -5.71
C ASP A 49 1.84 14.95 -6.63
N GLU A 50 1.44 16.23 -6.54
CA GLU A 50 2.05 17.34 -7.30
C GLU A 50 3.56 17.54 -7.05
N VAL A 51 4.08 17.00 -5.94
CA VAL A 51 5.48 17.14 -5.53
C VAL A 51 6.25 15.82 -5.69
N MET A 52 5.60 14.76 -6.17
CA MET A 52 6.20 13.47 -6.47
C MET A 52 6.16 13.19 -7.98
N ASP A 53 7.24 12.64 -8.53
CA ASP A 53 7.37 12.38 -9.97
C ASP A 53 7.01 10.93 -10.33
N ASN A 54 7.21 9.98 -9.41
CA ASN A 54 7.04 8.54 -9.63
C ASN A 54 5.78 7.95 -8.97
N THR A 55 4.99 7.20 -9.75
CA THR A 55 3.76 6.53 -9.29
C THR A 55 4.00 5.14 -8.66
N GLU A 56 5.19 4.56 -8.82
CA GLU A 56 5.55 3.23 -8.27
C GLU A 56 5.47 3.18 -6.74
N ILE A 57 5.61 4.33 -6.07
CA ILE A 57 5.57 4.46 -4.61
C ILE A 57 4.18 4.07 -4.06
N HIS A 58 3.12 4.17 -4.87
CA HIS A 58 1.77 3.79 -4.48
C HIS A 58 1.52 2.28 -4.38
N VAL A 59 2.46 1.43 -4.81
CA VAL A 59 2.30 -0.04 -4.74
C VAL A 59 2.16 -0.52 -3.30
N VAL A 60 2.95 0.03 -2.37
CA VAL A 60 2.95 -0.35 -0.94
C VAL A 60 1.58 -0.14 -0.27
N PRO A 61 0.99 1.08 -0.25
CA PRO A 61 -0.31 1.29 0.37
C PRO A 61 -1.44 0.53 -0.32
N ASN A 62 -1.38 0.35 -1.65
CA ASN A 62 -2.37 -0.43 -2.38
C ASN A 62 -2.39 -1.90 -1.91
N ILE A 63 -1.22 -2.53 -1.76
CA ILE A 63 -1.12 -3.90 -1.23
C ILE A 63 -1.61 -3.95 0.22
N LEU A 64 -1.24 -2.96 1.05
CA LEU A 64 -1.67 -2.90 2.45
C LEU A 64 -3.20 -2.82 2.59
N MET A 65 -3.87 -2.03 1.75
CA MET A 65 -5.33 -1.97 1.69
C MET A 65 -5.96 -3.30 1.28
N MET A 66 -5.46 -3.90 0.20
CA MET A 66 -5.96 -5.19 -0.30
C MET A 66 -5.83 -6.30 0.74
N VAL A 67 -4.65 -6.40 1.38
CA VAL A 67 -4.37 -7.40 2.40
C VAL A 67 -5.18 -7.16 3.67
N GLY A 68 -5.36 -5.89 4.09
CA GLY A 68 -6.20 -5.55 5.23
C GLY A 68 -7.65 -6.03 5.05
N LEU A 69 -8.26 -5.76 3.90
CA LEU A 69 -9.62 -6.24 3.58
C LEU A 69 -9.72 -7.77 3.52
N ALA A 70 -8.76 -8.41 2.84
CA ALA A 70 -8.73 -9.87 2.75
C ALA A 70 -8.50 -10.53 4.12
N SER A 71 -7.70 -9.91 5.00
CA SER A 71 -7.48 -10.36 6.37
C SER A 71 -8.78 -10.30 7.20
N ILE A 72 -9.58 -9.25 7.06
CA ILE A 72 -10.89 -9.17 7.73
C ILE A 72 -11.79 -10.33 7.28
N GLY A 73 -11.91 -10.56 5.97
CA GLY A 73 -12.75 -11.62 5.43
C GLY A 73 -12.29 -13.03 5.84
N THR A 74 -10.98 -13.30 5.78
CA THR A 74 -10.42 -14.61 6.15
C THR A 74 -10.54 -14.89 7.64
N ASN A 75 -10.36 -13.89 8.51
CA ASN A 75 -10.51 -14.08 9.95
C ASN A 75 -11.98 -14.18 10.38
N TRP A 76 -12.90 -13.45 9.74
CA TRP A 76 -14.34 -13.66 9.93
C TRP A 76 -14.78 -15.07 9.53
N PHE A 77 -14.27 -15.56 8.40
CA PHE A 77 -14.48 -16.94 7.96
C PHE A 77 -13.95 -17.94 9.00
N ALA A 78 -12.74 -17.73 9.52
CA ALA A 78 -12.17 -18.60 10.56
C ALA A 78 -13.05 -18.65 11.82
N SER A 79 -13.60 -17.51 12.26
CA SER A 79 -14.54 -17.45 13.38
C SER A 79 -15.80 -18.30 13.13
N ARG A 80 -16.34 -18.31 11.89
CA ARG A 80 -17.49 -19.15 11.52
C ARG A 80 -17.16 -20.63 11.57
N VAL A 81 -16.00 -21.03 11.04
CA VAL A 81 -15.59 -22.44 11.11
C VAL A 81 -15.36 -22.90 12.55
N CYS A 82 -14.83 -22.04 13.42
CA CYS A 82 -14.67 -22.36 14.84
C CYS A 82 -16.00 -22.67 15.52
N GLN A 83 -17.05 -21.88 15.21
CA GLN A 83 -18.39 -22.11 15.75
C GLN A 83 -18.99 -23.43 15.25
N ASP A 84 -18.89 -23.68 13.94
CA ASP A 84 -19.44 -24.91 13.34
C ASP A 84 -18.61 -26.16 13.64
N SER A 85 -17.35 -26.03 14.06
CA SER A 85 -16.49 -27.16 14.48
C SER A 85 -16.95 -27.83 15.77
N LEU A 86 -17.77 -27.15 16.57
CA LEU A 86 -18.40 -27.71 17.76
C LEU A 86 -19.52 -28.69 17.39
N ASP A 87 -20.08 -28.58 16.18
CA ASP A 87 -21.16 -29.42 15.66
C ASP A 87 -20.62 -30.43 14.63
N ALA A 88 -20.56 -31.71 15.00
CA ALA A 88 -20.03 -32.78 14.14
C ALA A 88 -20.76 -32.92 12.78
N SER A 89 -22.03 -32.52 12.70
CA SER A 89 -22.84 -32.57 11.46
C SER A 89 -22.55 -31.43 10.48
N ARG A 90 -22.00 -30.30 10.94
CA ARG A 90 -21.81 -29.09 10.13
C ARG A 90 -20.38 -28.96 9.59
N PHE A 91 -19.39 -29.41 10.37
CA PHE A 91 -17.98 -29.32 10.04
C PHE A 91 -17.57 -29.93 8.67
N PRO A 92 -18.13 -31.06 8.19
CA PRO A 92 -17.72 -31.67 6.92
C PRO A 92 -17.84 -30.74 5.70
N ARG A 93 -18.80 -29.82 5.72
CA ARG A 93 -19.02 -28.85 4.62
C ARG A 93 -17.86 -27.86 4.47
N TRP A 94 -17.16 -27.57 5.57
CA TRP A 94 -16.07 -26.59 5.59
C TRP A 94 -14.74 -27.16 5.12
N LYS A 95 -14.56 -28.48 5.10
CA LYS A 95 -13.28 -29.15 4.78
C LYS A 95 -12.67 -28.69 3.46
N VAL A 96 -13.48 -28.65 2.40
CA VAL A 96 -13.02 -28.21 1.05
C VAL A 96 -12.65 -26.74 1.05
N LEU A 97 -13.47 -25.90 1.69
CA LEU A 97 -13.23 -24.46 1.80
C LEU A 97 -11.98 -24.14 2.65
N LEU A 98 -11.68 -24.98 3.63
CA LEU A 98 -10.54 -24.80 4.53
C LEU A 98 -9.20 -24.93 3.81
N MET A 99 -9.10 -25.83 2.82
CA MET A 99 -7.88 -25.99 2.02
C MET A 99 -7.58 -24.73 1.20
N ALA A 100 -8.61 -24.15 0.56
CA ALA A 100 -8.47 -22.87 -0.12
C ALA A 100 -8.14 -21.74 0.86
N TRP A 101 -8.76 -21.74 2.05
CA TRP A 101 -8.49 -20.75 3.09
C TRP A 101 -7.02 -20.77 3.56
N PHE A 102 -6.41 -21.93 3.78
CA PHE A 102 -4.98 -22.01 4.13
C PHE A 102 -4.09 -21.40 3.06
N ALA A 103 -4.36 -21.69 1.78
CA ALA A 103 -3.60 -21.13 0.66
C ALA A 103 -3.73 -19.60 0.61
N VAL A 104 -4.94 -19.07 0.80
CA VAL A 104 -5.20 -17.62 0.84
C VAL A 104 -4.47 -16.98 2.01
N VAL A 105 -4.54 -17.53 3.22
CA VAL A 105 -3.87 -16.96 4.40
C VAL A 105 -2.35 -16.98 4.24
N LEU A 106 -1.77 -18.05 3.70
CA LEU A 106 -0.34 -18.10 3.40
C LEU A 106 0.06 -17.03 2.37
N LEU A 107 -0.74 -16.84 1.32
CA LEU A 107 -0.52 -15.77 0.35
C LEU A 107 -0.57 -14.39 1.02
N LEU A 108 -1.54 -14.13 1.91
CA LEU A 108 -1.62 -12.87 2.65
C LEU A 108 -0.37 -12.64 3.53
N CYS A 109 0.12 -13.68 4.22
CA CYS A 109 1.37 -13.58 4.98
C CYS A 109 2.57 -13.25 4.07
N CYS A 110 2.70 -13.90 2.91
CA CYS A 110 3.74 -13.59 1.94
C CYS A 110 3.65 -12.14 1.43
N LEU A 111 2.44 -11.65 1.16
CA LEU A 111 2.21 -10.26 0.74
C LEU A 111 2.56 -9.26 1.84
N LEU A 112 2.26 -9.54 3.11
CA LEU A 112 2.68 -8.69 4.23
C LEU A 112 4.21 -8.62 4.37
N VAL A 113 4.90 -9.75 4.20
CA VAL A 113 6.37 -9.78 4.17
C VAL A 113 6.89 -8.96 2.97
N ALA A 114 6.29 -9.12 1.79
CA ALA A 114 6.65 -8.34 0.61
C ALA A 114 6.43 -6.84 0.84
N VAL A 115 5.36 -6.42 1.52
CA VAL A 115 5.13 -5.01 1.90
C VAL A 115 6.27 -4.48 2.76
N VAL A 116 6.70 -5.24 3.78
CA VAL A 116 7.83 -4.83 4.62
C VAL A 116 9.09 -4.67 3.77
N VAL A 117 9.43 -5.65 2.95
CA VAL A 117 10.62 -5.59 2.06
C VAL A 117 10.54 -4.42 1.09
N LEU A 118 9.40 -4.23 0.42
CA LEU A 118 9.17 -3.16 -0.55
C LEU A 118 9.23 -1.78 0.13
N SER A 119 8.77 -1.65 1.38
CA SER A 119 8.83 -0.39 2.11
C SER A 119 10.27 0.10 2.32
N TYR A 120 11.23 -0.81 2.51
CA TYR A 120 12.66 -0.48 2.57
C TYR A 120 13.26 -0.32 1.17
N ALA A 121 12.93 -1.20 0.22
CA ALA A 121 13.49 -1.15 -1.13
C ALA A 121 13.12 0.12 -1.91
N LEU A 122 11.92 0.67 -1.66
CA LEU A 122 11.42 1.88 -2.34
C LEU A 122 11.89 3.20 -1.70
N GLN A 123 12.66 3.17 -0.60
CA GLN A 123 13.15 4.40 0.03
C GLN A 123 14.01 5.24 -0.91
N GLY A 124 14.91 4.60 -1.67
CA GLY A 124 15.73 5.31 -2.66
C GLY A 124 14.89 5.90 -3.81
N ARG A 125 13.85 5.18 -4.24
CA ARG A 125 12.91 5.67 -5.26
C ARG A 125 12.09 6.86 -4.78
N LEU A 126 11.69 6.84 -3.50
CA LEU A 126 11.00 7.96 -2.85
C LEU A 126 11.91 9.19 -2.80
N GLU A 127 13.17 9.04 -2.38
CA GLU A 127 14.12 10.16 -2.36
C GLU A 127 14.34 10.75 -3.76
N GLU A 128 14.53 9.91 -4.77
CA GLU A 128 14.71 10.35 -6.16
C GLU A 128 13.46 11.07 -6.70
N SER A 129 12.27 10.51 -6.44
CA SER A 129 10.98 11.11 -6.80
C SER A 129 10.81 12.49 -6.16
N LEU A 130 11.09 12.61 -4.86
CA LEU A 130 11.01 13.89 -4.13
C LEU A 130 12.06 14.88 -4.63
N LYS A 131 13.28 14.42 -4.96
CA LYS A 131 14.34 15.28 -5.49
C LYS A 131 13.93 15.93 -6.81
N VAL A 132 13.37 15.14 -7.74
CA VAL A 132 12.92 15.63 -9.05
C VAL A 132 11.66 16.49 -8.90
N GLY A 133 10.66 16.00 -8.18
CA GLY A 133 9.39 16.68 -7.97
C GLY A 133 9.53 18.04 -7.27
N LEU A 134 10.30 18.13 -6.17
CA LEU A 134 10.58 19.42 -5.51
C LEU A 134 11.38 20.37 -6.41
N ARG A 135 12.33 19.85 -7.19
CA ARG A 135 13.11 20.70 -8.12
C ARG A 135 12.19 21.30 -9.20
N ASN A 136 11.27 20.52 -9.74
CA ASN A 136 10.28 20.99 -10.71
C ASN A 136 9.28 21.96 -10.06
N GLY A 137 8.80 21.65 -8.85
CA GLY A 137 7.88 22.51 -8.11
C GLY A 137 8.46 23.89 -7.80
N ILE A 138 9.74 23.96 -7.41
CA ILE A 138 10.46 25.24 -7.22
C ILE A 138 10.65 25.95 -8.57
N ARG A 139 11.04 25.23 -9.63
CA ARG A 139 11.25 25.80 -10.97
C ARG A 139 9.99 26.47 -11.54
N PHE A 140 8.82 25.86 -11.35
CA PHE A 140 7.55 26.36 -11.83
C PHE A 140 6.74 27.13 -10.79
N TYR A 141 7.36 27.46 -9.65
CA TYR A 141 6.72 28.20 -8.56
C TYR A 141 6.10 29.53 -8.99
N LYS A 142 6.73 30.23 -9.94
CA LYS A 142 6.24 31.51 -10.45
C LYS A 142 5.05 31.39 -11.41
N ASP A 143 4.76 30.21 -11.94
CA ASP A 143 3.81 30.00 -13.06
C ASP A 143 2.35 29.93 -12.58
N THR A 144 1.94 30.86 -11.70
CA THR A 144 0.58 30.91 -11.14
C THR A 144 -0.51 31.16 -12.18
N ASP A 145 -0.15 31.72 -13.33
CA ASP A 145 -1.07 32.06 -14.42
C ASP A 145 -1.17 30.98 -15.51
N VAL A 146 -0.38 29.90 -15.41
CA VAL A 146 -0.37 28.86 -16.43
C VAL A 146 -1.40 27.78 -16.08
N PRO A 147 -2.36 27.47 -16.98
CA PRO A 147 -3.32 26.40 -16.77
C PRO A 147 -2.61 25.08 -16.42
N GLY A 148 -3.08 24.42 -15.36
CA GLY A 148 -2.49 23.18 -14.84
C GLY A 148 -1.34 23.36 -13.85
N ARG A 149 -0.84 24.59 -13.61
CA ARG A 149 0.20 24.89 -12.60
C ARG A 149 -0.17 25.99 -11.60
N CYS A 150 -1.41 26.45 -11.63
CA CYS A 150 -1.90 27.56 -10.81
C CYS A 150 -1.70 27.35 -9.29
N PHE A 151 -1.82 26.11 -8.83
CA PHE A 151 -1.72 25.76 -7.40
C PHE A 151 -0.28 25.48 -6.93
N GLN A 152 0.71 25.44 -7.84
CA GLN A 152 2.09 25.06 -7.50
C GLN A 152 2.69 25.93 -6.40
N LYS A 153 2.43 27.25 -6.46
CA LYS A 153 2.88 28.21 -5.44
C LYS A 153 2.29 27.88 -4.07
N GLU A 154 0.98 27.70 -3.98
CA GLU A 154 0.30 27.36 -2.72
C GLU A 154 0.79 26.02 -2.16
N THR A 155 0.95 25.01 -3.02
CA THR A 155 1.43 23.69 -2.64
C THR A 155 2.83 23.74 -2.02
N ILE A 156 3.77 24.46 -2.65
CA ILE A 156 5.14 24.64 -2.12
C ILE A 156 5.14 25.50 -0.86
N ASP A 157 4.36 26.58 -0.82
CA ASP A 157 4.27 27.48 0.34
C ASP A 157 3.76 26.72 1.57
N ARG A 158 2.67 25.95 1.43
CA ARG A 158 2.10 25.12 2.50
C ARG A 158 3.11 24.05 2.96
N LEU A 159 3.79 23.40 2.02
CA LEU A 159 4.78 22.37 2.33
C LEU A 159 5.92 22.93 3.18
N GLN A 160 6.48 24.08 2.82
CA GLN A 160 7.58 24.71 3.54
C GLN A 160 7.21 25.12 4.96
N MET A 161 6.02 25.71 5.13
CA MET A 161 5.52 26.12 6.46
C MET A 161 5.17 24.92 7.34
N GLU A 162 4.55 23.88 6.78
CA GLU A 162 4.11 22.69 7.52
C GLU A 162 5.29 21.81 7.97
N PHE A 163 6.25 21.57 7.06
CA PHE A 163 7.43 20.75 7.35
C PHE A 163 8.62 21.55 7.89
N ARG A 164 8.46 22.87 8.05
CA ARG A 164 9.49 23.78 8.57
C ARG A 164 10.81 23.61 7.81
N CYS A 165 10.70 23.73 6.48
CA CYS A 165 11.80 23.49 5.56
C CYS A 165 11.86 24.58 4.48
N CYS A 166 13.00 24.72 3.81
CA CYS A 166 13.17 25.67 2.71
C CYS A 166 14.01 25.09 1.58
N GLY A 167 13.54 25.28 0.35
CA GLY A 167 14.17 24.74 -0.85
C GLY A 167 14.09 23.21 -0.94
N ASN A 168 14.83 22.61 -1.87
CA ASN A 168 14.93 21.16 -2.05
C ASN A 168 15.97 20.59 -1.07
N ASN A 169 17.21 21.05 -1.17
CA ASN A 169 18.32 20.77 -0.26
C ASN A 169 18.46 21.84 0.82
N ASN A 170 18.35 23.11 0.43
CA ASN A 170 18.49 24.26 1.33
C ASN A 170 17.92 25.53 0.66
N PHE A 171 17.87 26.62 1.43
CA PHE A 171 17.29 27.89 0.98
C PHE A 171 17.98 28.51 -0.26
N ARG A 172 19.26 28.21 -0.53
CA ARG A 172 20.00 28.74 -1.68
C ARG A 172 19.49 28.19 -3.02
N ASP A 173 18.73 27.10 -3.00
CA ASP A 173 18.07 26.58 -4.22
C ASP A 173 17.16 27.65 -4.86
N TRP A 174 16.64 28.60 -4.08
CA TRP A 174 15.85 29.72 -4.58
C TRP A 174 16.67 30.75 -5.35
N PHE A 175 17.99 30.84 -5.14
CA PHE A 175 18.84 31.82 -5.81
C PHE A 175 19.11 31.43 -7.27
N GLU A 176 19.00 30.14 -7.57
CA GLU A 176 19.20 29.58 -8.91
C GLU A 176 17.92 29.64 -9.77
N VAL A 177 16.79 30.06 -9.20
CA VAL A 177 15.48 30.05 -9.86
C VAL A 177 14.85 31.43 -9.81
N GLN A 178 14.38 31.92 -10.95
CA GLN A 178 13.52 33.09 -10.98
C GLN A 178 12.13 32.70 -10.48
N TRP A 179 11.91 32.82 -9.17
CA TRP A 179 10.65 32.48 -8.51
C TRP A 179 9.67 33.66 -8.42
N VAL A 180 10.13 34.89 -8.68
CA VAL A 180 9.25 36.06 -8.83
C VAL A 180 8.64 36.07 -10.23
N ASN A 181 7.30 36.09 -10.30
CA ASN A 181 6.57 36.14 -11.57
C ASN A 181 6.81 37.47 -12.29
N ASN A 182 6.96 37.40 -13.62
CA ASN A 182 7.20 38.55 -14.48
C ASN A 182 6.16 39.67 -14.34
N ARG A 183 4.92 39.35 -13.96
CA ARG A 183 3.85 40.31 -13.68
C ARG A 183 4.20 41.30 -12.57
N TYR A 184 5.00 40.88 -11.60
CA TYR A 184 5.42 41.73 -10.48
C TYR A 184 6.73 42.49 -10.77
N LEU A 185 7.34 42.28 -11.95
CA LEU A 185 8.56 42.94 -12.35
C LEU A 185 8.24 44.09 -13.31
N ASP A 186 8.60 45.31 -12.91
CA ASP A 186 8.56 46.45 -13.80
C ASP A 186 9.81 46.47 -14.69
N PHE A 187 9.67 45.95 -15.91
CA PHE A 187 10.73 45.94 -16.92
C PHE A 187 11.10 47.32 -17.45
N THR A 188 10.44 48.41 -17.03
CA THR A 188 10.82 49.77 -17.43
C THR A 188 11.91 50.36 -16.54
N THR A 189 11.94 49.94 -15.27
CA THR A 189 12.89 50.40 -14.25
C THR A 189 14.32 49.92 -14.52
N LYS A 190 15.29 50.82 -14.34
CA LYS A 190 16.72 50.54 -14.60
C LYS A 190 17.23 49.37 -13.75
N GLU A 191 16.88 49.31 -12.48
CA GLU A 191 17.31 48.27 -11.55
C GLU A 191 16.94 46.85 -12.03
N VAL A 192 15.70 46.66 -12.52
CA VAL A 192 15.23 45.37 -13.04
C VAL A 192 15.98 45.01 -14.32
N LYS A 193 16.14 45.96 -15.24
CA LYS A 193 16.90 45.76 -16.49
C LYS A 193 18.36 45.40 -16.22
N ASP A 194 19.01 46.12 -15.32
CA ASP A 194 20.41 45.92 -14.96
C ASP A 194 20.59 44.55 -14.29
N ARG A 195 19.67 44.17 -13.38
CA ARG A 195 19.66 42.84 -12.75
C ARG A 195 19.49 41.71 -13.76
N ILE A 196 18.55 41.83 -14.70
CA ILE A 196 18.33 40.83 -15.75
C ILE A 196 19.57 40.70 -16.63
N ARG A 197 20.20 41.82 -16.99
CA ARG A 197 21.41 41.85 -17.83
C ARG A 197 22.63 41.26 -17.11
N SER A 198 22.75 41.46 -15.80
CA SER A 198 23.88 40.95 -15.01
C SER A 198 23.82 39.45 -14.73
N ASN A 199 22.64 38.84 -14.85
CA ASN A 199 22.40 37.45 -14.49
C ASN A 199 22.51 36.52 -15.70
N VAL A 200 22.74 35.24 -15.42
CA VAL A 200 22.79 34.17 -16.42
C VAL A 200 21.42 33.99 -17.06
N ASP A 201 21.40 33.66 -18.36
CA ASP A 201 20.19 33.41 -19.16
C ASP A 201 19.17 34.55 -19.22
N SER A 202 19.56 35.81 -18.92
CA SER A 202 18.63 36.94 -18.85
C SER A 202 17.44 36.69 -17.89
N ARG A 203 17.70 35.98 -16.78
CA ARG A 203 16.69 35.73 -15.74
C ARG A 203 16.82 36.74 -14.62
N TYR A 204 15.70 37.06 -13.97
CA TYR A 204 15.72 37.87 -12.75
C TYR A 204 16.04 36.98 -11.53
N LEU A 205 17.32 36.68 -11.35
CA LEU A 205 17.82 35.97 -10.17
C LEU A 205 18.22 36.97 -9.09
N LEU A 206 17.97 36.61 -7.84
CA LEU A 206 18.26 37.46 -6.70
C LEU A 206 18.66 36.60 -5.48
N ASP A 207 19.43 37.20 -4.60
CA ASP A 207 19.72 36.66 -3.27
C ASP A 207 18.48 36.82 -2.39
N GLY A 208 17.55 35.88 -2.52
CA GLY A 208 16.34 35.88 -1.72
C GLY A 208 15.44 34.66 -1.88
N VAL A 209 14.51 34.54 -0.93
CA VAL A 209 13.61 33.39 -0.74
C VAL A 209 12.16 33.85 -0.63
N PRO A 210 11.18 32.98 -0.92
CA PRO A 210 9.79 33.29 -0.64
C PRO A 210 9.50 33.32 0.86
N PHE A 211 8.45 34.06 1.24
CA PHE A 211 8.00 34.20 2.63
C PHE A 211 7.71 32.87 3.34
N SER A 212 7.30 31.84 2.62
CA SER A 212 7.06 30.49 3.17
C SER A 212 8.28 29.84 3.82
N CYS A 213 9.50 30.30 3.49
CA CYS A 213 10.74 29.84 4.12
C CYS A 213 11.01 30.47 5.50
N CYS A 214 10.26 31.49 5.89
CA CYS A 214 10.45 32.22 7.13
C CYS A 214 10.15 31.37 8.37
N ASN A 215 11.03 31.40 9.37
CA ASN A 215 10.82 30.75 10.65
C ASN A 215 10.11 31.71 11.63
N PRO A 216 8.84 31.45 12.00
CA PRO A 216 8.09 32.32 12.91
C PRO A 216 8.59 32.29 14.36
N ALA A 217 9.41 31.31 14.73
CA ALA A 217 10.02 31.24 16.05
C ALA A 217 11.26 32.14 16.17
N SER A 218 11.72 32.73 15.07
CA SER A 218 12.88 33.62 15.09
C SER A 218 12.56 34.93 15.82
N PRO A 219 13.47 35.43 16.67
CA PRO A 219 13.26 36.69 17.41
C PRO A 219 13.33 37.94 16.52
N ARG A 220 13.72 37.81 15.25
CA ARG A 220 13.82 38.91 14.29
C ARG A 220 12.76 38.82 13.20
N PRO A 221 12.33 39.94 12.59
CA PRO A 221 11.48 39.95 11.41
C PRO A 221 12.08 39.11 10.28
N CYS A 222 11.22 38.54 9.43
CA CYS A 222 11.73 37.69 8.36
C CYS A 222 12.47 38.49 7.30
N LEU A 223 13.78 38.27 7.21
CA LEU A 223 14.64 38.67 6.11
C LEU A 223 14.46 37.69 4.95
N GLN A 224 14.01 38.21 3.81
CA GLN A 224 13.81 37.44 2.57
C GLN A 224 14.83 37.75 1.49
N TYR A 225 15.55 38.87 1.61
CA TYR A 225 16.45 39.41 0.58
C TYR A 225 17.81 39.75 1.18
N HIS A 226 18.84 39.77 0.35
CA HIS A 226 20.22 40.09 0.76
C HIS A 226 20.71 39.18 1.89
N LEU A 227 20.48 37.87 1.75
CA LEU A 227 20.78 36.88 2.79
C LEU A 227 22.27 36.54 2.86
N THR A 228 23.03 36.78 1.79
CA THR A 228 24.48 36.51 1.73
C THR A 228 25.33 37.75 2.01
N ASP A 229 24.70 38.91 2.19
CA ASP A 229 25.39 40.17 2.45
C ASP A 229 25.34 40.51 3.94
N ASN A 230 26.46 40.34 4.63
CA ASN A 230 26.62 40.66 6.06
C ASN A 230 26.45 42.17 6.37
N SER A 231 26.57 43.05 5.37
CA SER A 231 26.42 44.49 5.56
C SER A 231 24.99 44.99 5.32
N ALA A 232 24.14 44.16 4.72
CA ALA A 232 22.78 44.55 4.34
C ALA A 232 21.83 44.67 5.53
N HIS A 233 22.11 44.00 6.64
CA HIS A 233 21.23 43.94 7.81
C HIS A 233 22.00 44.27 9.09
N TYR A 234 21.31 44.89 10.06
CA TYR A 234 21.90 45.25 11.34
C TYR A 234 22.25 44.02 12.16
N SER A 235 23.52 43.91 12.60
CA SER A 235 24.01 42.80 13.44
C SER A 235 23.69 41.43 12.83
N TYR A 236 24.02 41.27 11.55
CA TYR A 236 23.73 40.08 10.76
C TYR A 236 25.02 39.38 10.34
N ASP A 237 25.13 38.09 10.64
CA ASP A 237 26.20 37.24 10.11
C ASP A 237 25.62 35.93 9.59
N PHE A 238 25.59 35.78 8.25
CA PHE A 238 25.01 34.60 7.61
C PHE A 238 25.78 33.30 7.91
N HIS A 239 27.02 33.40 8.38
CA HIS A 239 27.87 32.23 8.67
C HIS A 239 27.67 31.66 10.08
N SER A 240 27.35 32.50 11.07
CA SER A 240 27.30 32.11 12.48
C SER A 240 25.90 32.12 13.09
N GLU A 241 24.95 32.86 12.50
CA GLU A 241 23.58 32.94 13.02
C GLU A 241 22.67 31.84 12.47
N GLU A 242 21.79 31.30 13.33
CA GLU A 242 20.58 30.62 12.89
C GLU A 242 19.71 31.65 12.17
N LEU A 243 19.84 31.70 10.85
CA LEU A 243 19.02 32.50 9.94
C LEU A 243 17.54 32.47 10.38
N ASN A 244 16.81 33.56 10.17
CA ASN A 244 15.36 33.63 10.41
C ASN A 244 14.53 32.78 9.41
N LEU A 245 15.16 31.78 8.81
CA LEU A 245 14.65 30.90 7.78
C LEU A 245 14.78 29.46 8.26
N TYR A 246 13.97 28.58 7.69
CA TYR A 246 14.17 27.15 7.87
C TYR A 246 15.46 26.70 7.17
N SER A 247 16.44 26.23 7.96
CA SER A 247 17.74 25.76 7.46
C SER A 247 17.68 24.38 6.79
N ARG A 248 16.67 23.57 7.13
CA ARG A 248 16.49 22.22 6.63
C ARG A 248 15.85 22.23 5.22
N GLY A 249 16.41 21.45 4.30
CA GLY A 249 15.80 21.21 2.98
C GLY A 249 14.51 20.40 3.05
N CYS A 250 13.56 20.70 2.18
CA CYS A 250 12.28 20.00 2.17
C CYS A 250 12.38 18.55 1.74
N ARG A 251 13.37 18.17 0.92
CA ARG A 251 13.59 16.76 0.58
C ARG A 251 13.89 15.95 1.83
N GLN A 252 14.84 16.41 2.65
CA GLN A 252 15.20 15.74 3.89
C GLN A 252 14.02 15.71 4.87
N ALA A 253 13.27 16.80 4.99
CA ALA A 253 12.11 16.86 5.88
C ALA A 253 11.02 15.83 5.52
N LEU A 254 10.73 15.68 4.23
CA LEU A 254 9.74 14.71 3.74
C LEU A 254 10.23 13.27 3.86
N ILE A 255 11.50 13.00 3.52
CA ILE A 255 12.10 11.67 3.67
C ILE A 255 12.01 11.21 5.12
N ASP A 256 12.42 12.05 6.06
CA ASP A 256 12.39 11.70 7.48
C ASP A 256 10.94 11.51 7.98
N TYR A 257 9.98 12.29 7.48
CA TYR A 257 8.57 12.10 7.79
C TYR A 257 8.05 10.73 7.32
N TYR A 258 8.25 10.38 6.05
CA TYR A 258 7.80 9.11 5.50
C TYR A 258 8.55 7.91 6.08
N MET A 259 9.85 8.04 6.33
CA MET A 259 10.65 7.00 6.99
C MET A 259 10.18 6.75 8.42
N ASN A 260 9.88 7.80 9.20
CA ASN A 260 9.32 7.65 10.53
C ASN A 260 7.96 6.96 10.50
N LEU A 261 7.12 7.30 9.52
CA LEU A 261 5.82 6.68 9.33
C LEU A 261 5.94 5.19 8.96
N MET A 262 6.86 4.83 8.06
CA MET A 262 7.15 3.44 7.70
C MET A 262 7.76 2.65 8.88
N ASN A 263 8.69 3.26 9.63
CA ASN A 263 9.31 2.64 10.79
C ASN A 263 8.29 2.38 11.91
N SER A 264 7.34 3.30 12.12
CA SER A 264 6.22 3.07 13.04
C SER A 264 5.24 2.00 12.54
N THR A 265 5.09 1.85 11.23
CA THR A 265 4.20 0.86 10.60
C THR A 265 4.75 -0.57 10.68
N GLY A 266 6.07 -0.74 10.58
CA GLY A 266 6.75 -2.03 10.57
C GLY A 266 6.36 -2.97 11.73
N PRO A 267 6.46 -2.53 13.01
CA PRO A 267 6.05 -3.33 14.16
C PRO A 267 4.56 -3.73 14.12
N GLY A 268 3.69 -2.85 13.62
CA GLY A 268 2.26 -3.15 13.47
C GLY A 268 2.01 -4.28 12.47
N VAL A 269 2.65 -4.23 11.29
CA VAL A 269 2.57 -5.28 10.28
C VAL A 269 3.16 -6.59 10.79
N LEU A 270 4.29 -6.55 11.50
CA LEU A 270 4.90 -7.75 12.09
C LEU A 270 3.99 -8.41 13.12
N SER A 271 3.33 -7.62 13.97
CA SER A 271 2.34 -8.11 14.94
C SER A 271 1.18 -8.83 14.23
N VAL A 272 0.67 -8.26 13.14
CA VAL A 272 -0.40 -8.88 12.33
C VAL A 272 0.06 -10.22 11.74
N ILE A 273 1.30 -10.31 11.23
CA ILE A 273 1.86 -11.57 10.71
C ILE A 273 1.89 -12.62 11.81
N LEU A 274 2.36 -12.29 13.01
CA LEU A 274 2.43 -13.24 14.13
C LEU A 274 1.04 -13.74 14.54
N ILE A 275 0.06 -12.84 14.63
CA ILE A 275 -1.33 -13.20 14.93
C ILE A 275 -1.88 -14.09 13.82
N GLN A 276 -1.69 -13.75 12.55
CA GLN A 276 -2.18 -14.54 11.43
C GLN A 276 -1.55 -15.95 11.39
N MET A 277 -0.25 -16.06 11.69
CA MET A 277 0.43 -17.35 11.83
C MET A 277 -0.14 -18.16 12.99
N SER A 278 -0.43 -17.53 14.13
CA SER A 278 -1.06 -18.22 15.25
C SER A 278 -2.46 -18.74 14.92
N VAL A 279 -3.30 -17.95 14.22
CA VAL A 279 -4.61 -18.38 13.73
C VAL A 279 -4.47 -19.56 12.77
N LEU A 280 -3.52 -19.49 11.82
CA LEU A 280 -3.28 -20.56 10.85
C LEU A 280 -2.89 -21.88 11.55
N LEU A 281 -1.92 -21.82 12.47
CA LEU A 281 -1.45 -23.00 13.20
C LEU A 281 -2.57 -23.61 14.04
N SER A 282 -3.27 -22.79 14.82
CA SER A 282 -4.39 -23.23 15.66
C SER A 282 -5.54 -23.82 14.82
N MET A 283 -5.86 -23.22 13.67
CA MET A 283 -6.88 -23.72 12.76
C MET A 283 -6.50 -25.09 12.18
N ARG A 284 -5.20 -25.29 11.87
CA ARG A 284 -4.70 -26.58 11.37
C ARG A 284 -4.81 -27.68 12.42
N TYR A 285 -4.49 -27.38 13.68
CA TYR A 285 -4.69 -28.31 14.79
C TYR A 285 -6.16 -28.64 15.00
N LEU A 286 -7.05 -27.64 14.95
CA LEU A 286 -8.48 -27.85 15.08
C LEU A 286 -9.02 -28.73 13.94
N GLN A 287 -8.61 -28.46 12.71
CA GLN A 287 -9.01 -29.26 11.55
C GLN A 287 -8.64 -30.73 11.72
N THR A 288 -7.37 -31.02 11.96
CA THR A 288 -6.88 -32.40 12.05
C THR A 288 -7.46 -33.15 13.24
N ALA A 289 -7.64 -32.48 14.39
CA ALA A 289 -8.27 -33.07 15.55
C ALA A 289 -9.75 -33.41 15.30
N VAL A 290 -10.52 -32.52 14.65
CA VAL A 290 -11.94 -32.78 14.34
C VAL A 290 -12.08 -33.86 13.28
N GLU A 291 -11.24 -33.87 12.24
CA GLU A 291 -11.23 -34.93 11.23
C GLU A 291 -10.88 -36.30 11.83
N GLY A 292 -9.90 -36.36 12.74
CA GLY A 292 -9.56 -37.60 13.45
C GLY A 292 -10.70 -38.12 14.33
N ALA A 293 -11.45 -37.23 14.99
CA ALA A 293 -12.60 -37.63 15.80
C ALA A 293 -13.77 -38.14 14.95
N MET A 294 -14.03 -37.52 13.80
CA MET A 294 -15.06 -38.01 12.87
C MET A 294 -14.69 -39.37 12.27
N ALA A 295 -13.42 -39.63 12.01
CA ALA A 295 -12.95 -40.92 11.48
C ALA A 295 -13.12 -42.08 12.48
N LEU A 296 -13.17 -41.79 13.77
CA LEU A 296 -13.41 -42.76 14.84
C LEU A 296 -14.91 -43.04 15.08
N GLU A 297 -15.82 -42.35 14.36
CA GLU A 297 -17.29 -42.38 14.54
C GLU A 297 -17.80 -42.07 15.96
N ASP A 298 -16.90 -41.76 16.90
CA ASP A 298 -17.20 -41.39 18.28
C ASP A 298 -16.70 -39.95 18.55
N PRO A 299 -17.61 -38.97 18.68
CA PRO A 299 -17.27 -37.56 18.90
C PRO A 299 -16.60 -37.30 20.27
N GLU A 300 -16.75 -38.20 21.25
CA GLU A 300 -16.18 -38.05 22.59
C GLU A 300 -14.79 -38.69 22.73
N SER A 301 -14.40 -39.53 21.78
CA SER A 301 -13.10 -40.22 21.78
C SER A 301 -11.92 -39.25 21.64
N ASP A 302 -10.78 -39.60 22.23
CA ASP A 302 -9.54 -38.85 22.07
C ASP A 302 -9.07 -38.90 20.60
N SER A 303 -8.66 -37.75 20.06
CA SER A 303 -8.20 -37.66 18.67
C SER A 303 -6.86 -36.95 18.56
N GLU A 304 -6.18 -37.24 17.47
CA GLU A 304 -4.85 -36.74 17.20
C GLU A 304 -4.93 -35.48 16.33
N GLY A 305 -4.38 -34.36 16.82
CA GLY A 305 -4.16 -33.16 16.03
C GLY A 305 -2.69 -33.06 15.63
N TYR A 306 -2.42 -32.65 14.39
CA TYR A 306 -1.07 -32.53 13.86
C TYR A 306 -0.95 -31.38 12.87
N LEU A 307 0.27 -30.86 12.72
CA LEU A 307 0.54 -29.74 11.83
C LEU A 307 0.80 -30.19 10.39
N LEU A 308 1.63 -31.22 10.23
CA LEU A 308 2.07 -31.77 8.95
C LEU A 308 1.86 -33.29 8.92
N GLU A 309 1.24 -33.76 7.85
CA GLU A 309 1.01 -35.19 7.59
C GLU A 309 2.31 -35.92 7.21
N LYS A 310 3.24 -35.19 6.58
CA LYS A 310 4.55 -35.65 6.09
C LYS A 310 5.72 -34.88 6.72
N GLY A 311 6.96 -35.30 6.44
CA GLY A 311 8.15 -34.57 6.87
C GLY A 311 8.22 -33.14 6.31
N VAL A 312 8.91 -32.21 6.99
CA VAL A 312 9.05 -30.81 6.52
C VAL A 312 9.65 -30.74 5.12
N LYS A 313 10.65 -31.59 4.82
CA LYS A 313 11.31 -31.66 3.50
C LYS A 313 10.33 -32.12 2.40
N GLU A 314 9.61 -33.21 2.65
CA GLU A 314 8.64 -33.77 1.71
C GLU A 314 7.48 -32.81 1.45
N THR A 315 7.00 -32.13 2.50
CA THR A 315 5.95 -31.11 2.35
C THR A 315 6.43 -29.92 1.54
N LEU A 316 7.69 -29.48 1.72
CA LEU A 316 8.27 -28.39 0.95
C LEU A 316 8.42 -28.75 -0.54
N GLU A 317 8.77 -30.01 -0.84
CA GLU A 317 8.84 -30.50 -2.21
C GLU A 317 7.45 -30.56 -2.85
N ASP A 318 6.45 -31.09 -2.14
CA ASP A 318 5.04 -31.10 -2.61
C ASP A 318 4.52 -29.67 -2.84
N LEU A 319 4.83 -28.72 -1.94
CA LEU A 319 4.48 -27.30 -2.08
C LEU A 319 5.18 -26.65 -3.27
N LYS A 320 6.46 -26.97 -3.50
CA LYS A 320 7.22 -26.48 -4.65
C LYS A 320 6.62 -26.99 -5.96
N VAL A 321 6.29 -28.27 -6.04
CA VAL A 321 5.64 -28.88 -7.22
C VAL A 321 4.27 -28.23 -7.48
N ALA A 322 3.45 -28.06 -6.44
CA ALA A 322 2.16 -27.39 -6.55
C ALA A 322 2.28 -25.91 -6.98
N ALA A 323 3.26 -25.18 -6.44
CA ALA A 323 3.53 -23.79 -6.83
C ALA A 323 4.00 -23.68 -8.28
N PHE A 324 4.88 -24.59 -8.74
CA PHE A 324 5.30 -24.65 -10.14
C PHE A 324 4.16 -25.03 -11.08
N ALA A 325 3.26 -25.92 -10.67
CA ALA A 325 2.07 -26.29 -11.46
C ALA A 325 1.11 -25.09 -11.61
N LEU A 326 0.88 -24.33 -10.54
CA LEU A 326 0.06 -23.11 -10.59
C LEU A 326 0.69 -22.00 -11.44
N LEU A 327 2.02 -21.83 -11.38
CA LEU A 327 2.74 -20.89 -12.24
C LEU A 327 2.66 -21.27 -13.73
N LYS A 328 2.67 -22.57 -14.04
CA LYS A 328 2.48 -23.06 -15.42
C LYS A 328 1.06 -22.86 -15.95
N PHE A 329 0.04 -22.99 -15.11
CA PHE A 329 -1.35 -22.69 -15.51
C PHE A 329 -1.58 -21.21 -15.88
N GLY A 330 -0.67 -20.30 -15.51
CA GLY A 330 -0.68 -18.90 -15.93
C GLY A 330 0.02 -18.62 -17.28
N GLN A 331 0.71 -19.60 -17.86
CA GLN A 331 1.21 -19.52 -19.24
C GLN A 331 0.16 -20.11 -20.17
N VAL A 332 -0.68 -19.25 -20.76
CA VAL A 332 -1.48 -19.62 -21.93
C VAL A 332 -0.50 -19.90 -23.07
N ASP A 333 -0.47 -21.15 -23.55
CA ASP A 333 0.25 -21.53 -24.76
C ASP A 333 -0.26 -20.70 -25.96
N PRO A 334 0.60 -19.92 -26.66
CA PRO A 334 0.18 -19.14 -27.82
C PRO A 334 -0.09 -19.98 -29.08
N ASN A 335 0.07 -21.30 -29.03
CA ASN A 335 0.13 -22.16 -30.22
C ASN A 335 -1.02 -23.17 -30.37
N ALA A 336 -2.12 -23.02 -29.65
CA ALA A 336 -3.32 -23.84 -29.85
C ALA A 336 -4.35 -23.20 -30.81
N ALA A 337 -3.89 -22.52 -31.86
CA ALA A 337 -4.74 -22.07 -32.97
C ALA A 337 -4.04 -22.44 -34.28
N GLY A 338 -4.21 -23.69 -34.71
CA GLY A 338 -3.54 -24.19 -35.90
C GLY A 338 -3.94 -25.58 -36.34
N GLU A 339 -5.18 -26.02 -36.14
CA GLU A 339 -5.70 -27.19 -36.87
C GLU A 339 -7.11 -26.90 -37.36
N SER A 340 -7.19 -26.62 -38.65
CA SER A 340 -8.41 -26.65 -39.45
C SER A 340 -8.65 -28.09 -39.89
N PRO A 341 -9.90 -28.59 -39.90
CA PRO A 341 -10.31 -29.56 -40.90
C PRO A 341 -11.38 -28.93 -41.79
N GLY A 342 -11.04 -28.80 -43.07
CA GLY A 342 -12.01 -28.55 -44.12
C GLY A 342 -12.82 -29.80 -44.44
N ASP A 343 -14.08 -29.53 -44.78
CA ASP A 343 -14.99 -30.26 -45.66
C ASP A 343 -15.49 -31.66 -45.26
N ALA A 344 -16.75 -31.70 -44.80
CA ALA A 344 -17.73 -32.71 -45.19
C ALA A 344 -19.16 -32.15 -45.07
N ASP A 345 -19.70 -31.82 -46.24
CA ASP A 345 -21.09 -31.93 -46.71
C ASP A 345 -22.27 -31.38 -45.90
N ALA A 346 -22.96 -30.46 -46.57
CA ALA A 346 -24.30 -29.99 -46.26
C ALA A 346 -25.37 -31.00 -46.73
N GLU A 347 -26.28 -31.39 -45.84
CA GLU A 347 -27.64 -31.71 -46.28
C GLU A 347 -28.71 -31.40 -45.21
N LYS A 348 -29.58 -30.46 -45.63
CA LYS A 348 -30.95 -30.13 -45.21
C LYS A 348 -31.58 -30.89 -44.03
N GLY A 349 -32.07 -30.12 -43.07
CA GLY A 349 -33.22 -30.48 -42.22
C GLY A 349 -34.00 -29.22 -41.86
N ALA A 350 -35.10 -28.99 -42.59
CA ALA A 350 -35.98 -27.85 -42.41
C ALA A 350 -36.88 -28.00 -41.18
N ASP A 351 -37.07 -26.86 -40.54
CA ASP A 351 -38.10 -26.46 -39.59
C ASP A 351 -39.52 -26.92 -39.97
N ASN A 352 -40.29 -27.39 -38.97
CA ASN A 352 -41.71 -27.05 -38.84
C ASN A 352 -42.37 -27.57 -37.53
N THR A 353 -42.85 -26.59 -36.74
CA THR A 353 -44.19 -26.44 -36.10
C THR A 353 -44.68 -27.49 -35.07
N ASP A 354 -44.87 -27.12 -33.79
CA ASP A 354 -46.08 -26.50 -33.17
C ASP A 354 -47.25 -27.50 -33.00
N GLU A 355 -48.10 -27.52 -31.99
CA GLU A 355 -48.24 -26.94 -30.65
C GLU A 355 -49.47 -27.68 -30.04
N LYS A 356 -49.65 -27.54 -28.73
CA LYS A 356 -50.63 -28.22 -27.86
C LYS A 356 -52.10 -27.92 -28.16
N GLU A 357 -52.95 -28.90 -27.85
CA GLU A 357 -54.41 -28.85 -27.73
C GLU A 357 -54.93 -27.74 -26.78
N ALA A 358 -56.09 -27.16 -27.11
CA ALA A 358 -57.28 -27.21 -26.24
C ALA A 358 -58.53 -26.53 -26.88
N SER A 359 -59.67 -27.06 -26.44
CA SER A 359 -61.08 -26.91 -26.82
C SER A 359 -61.70 -25.51 -26.91
N SER A 360 -62.70 -25.43 -27.80
CA SER A 360 -63.79 -24.44 -27.94
C SER A 360 -64.86 -24.48 -26.82
N PRO A 361 -65.64 -23.39 -26.61
CA PRO A 361 -66.97 -23.41 -26.00
C PRO A 361 -68.11 -23.40 -27.06
N PRO A 362 -69.38 -23.66 -26.68
CA PRO A 362 -70.43 -24.08 -27.61
C PRO A 362 -71.37 -22.94 -28.05
N ALA A 363 -71.98 -23.10 -29.24
CA ALA A 363 -73.30 -22.56 -29.55
C ALA A 363 -73.97 -23.34 -30.69
N SER A 364 -75.17 -23.85 -30.38
CA SER A 364 -76.24 -24.39 -31.24
C SER A 364 -76.08 -25.78 -31.84
#